data_AF-A0A4V2P7S0-F1
#
_entry.id   AF-A0A4V2P7S0-F1
#
_cell.length_a   1.000
_cell.length_b   1.000
_cell.length_c   1.000
_cell.angle_alpha   90.00
_cell.angle_beta   90.00
_cell.angle_gamma   90.00
#
_symmetry.space_group_name_H-M   'P 1'
#
loop_
_entity.id
_entity.type
_entity.pdbx_description
1 polymer ?
#
loop_
_entity_poly.entity_id
_entity_poly.type
_entity_poly.pdbx_seq_one_letter_code
_entity_poly.pdbx_strand_id
1 'polypeptide(L)'
;MRNLISLDSLTDIVSNSVGILIIFAVINLIHDNNKTFQLEIPLEHNTQLSPVFFIAKDDRILALDTDTIFSNATLQATSGAAGSKRLFSLDFHGLLGKIDDENGISFYARDTQDWPRFNQLQKRSSELRETMNNIDGQKQFAYFFVYDSSEDGNISGSGFEAFREAREFLKGKSVKSGWQPVNSEAPANICDKRYRGGCQYLPSYLGDG
;
A
#
# COMPACT_ATOMS: atom_id res chain seq x y z
N MET A 1 17.04 58.71 -48.27
CA MET A 1 16.58 57.32 -48.51
C MET A 1 16.09 56.75 -47.18
N ARG A 2 14.78 56.71 -46.95
CA ARG A 2 14.19 56.11 -45.75
C ARG A 2 13.65 54.73 -46.14
N ASN A 3 14.31 53.67 -45.67
CA ASN A 3 13.84 52.29 -45.82
C ASN A 3 12.61 52.13 -44.91
N LEU A 4 11.42 52.25 -45.51
CA LEU A 4 10.18 51.81 -44.90
C LEU A 4 10.22 50.29 -44.87
N ILE A 5 10.48 49.71 -43.69
CA ILE A 5 10.19 48.29 -43.45
C ILE A 5 8.70 48.13 -43.77
N SER A 6 8.38 47.36 -44.81
CA SER A 6 6.99 47.11 -45.21
C SER A 6 6.25 46.50 -44.02
N LEU A 7 5.07 47.04 -43.71
CA LEU A 7 4.17 46.49 -42.68
C LEU A 7 3.88 45.00 -42.92
N ASP A 8 3.88 44.53 -44.17
CA ASP A 8 3.76 43.11 -44.49
C ASP A 8 4.96 42.31 -43.98
N SER A 9 6.18 42.80 -44.18
CA SER A 9 7.39 42.11 -43.68
C SER A 9 7.46 42.12 -42.15
N LEU A 10 6.99 43.19 -41.50
CA LEU A 10 6.89 43.25 -40.03
C LEU A 10 5.82 42.27 -39.52
N THR A 11 4.68 42.19 -40.21
CA THR A 11 3.58 41.28 -39.86
C THR A 11 3.97 39.83 -40.07
N ASP A 12 4.73 39.51 -41.11
CA ASP A 12 5.28 38.16 -41.34
C ASP A 12 6.29 37.76 -40.26
N ILE A 13 7.18 38.69 -39.86
CA ILE A 13 8.14 38.46 -38.77
C ILE A 13 7.41 38.26 -37.44
N VAL A 14 6.42 39.10 -37.13
CA VAL A 14 5.64 39.01 -35.90
C VAL A 14 4.75 37.77 -35.89
N SER A 15 4.12 37.41 -37.01
CA SER A 15 3.28 36.21 -37.14
C SER A 15 4.10 34.93 -36.96
N ASN A 16 5.30 34.87 -37.55
CA ASN A 16 6.23 33.75 -37.34
C ASN A 16 6.73 33.68 -35.89
N SER A 17 7.00 34.84 -35.28
CA SER A 17 7.43 34.93 -33.88
C SER A 17 6.31 34.59 -32.89
N VAL A 18 5.07 34.97 -33.18
CA VAL A 18 3.89 34.60 -32.37
C VAL A 18 3.58 33.12 -32.53
N GLY A 19 3.70 32.58 -33.74
CA GLY A 19 3.56 31.15 -34.02
C GLY A 19 4.52 30.31 -33.20
N ILE A 20 5.80 30.70 -33.14
CA ILE A 20 6.78 29.94 -32.34
C ILE A 20 6.54 30.08 -30.83
N LEU A 21 6.05 31.23 -30.35
CA LEU A 21 5.69 31.41 -28.94
C LEU A 21 4.47 30.55 -28.55
N ILE A 22 3.48 30.42 -29.42
CA ILE A 22 2.33 29.51 -29.20
C ILE A 22 2.83 28.07 -29.16
N ILE A 23 3.71 27.68 -30.08
CA ILE A 23 4.31 26.33 -30.09
C ILE A 23 5.07 26.08 -28.78
N PHE A 24 5.87 27.03 -28.28
CA PHE A 24 6.55 26.91 -26.99
C PHE A 24 5.58 26.80 -25.81
N ALA A 25 4.50 27.58 -25.80
CA ALA A 25 3.48 27.50 -24.76
C ALA A 25 2.78 26.13 -24.75
N VAL A 26 2.44 25.59 -25.94
CA VAL A 26 1.85 24.25 -26.09
C VAL A 26 2.84 23.16 -25.68
N ILE A 27 4.12 23.26 -26.08
CA ILE A 27 5.16 22.30 -25.68
C ILE A 27 5.36 22.34 -24.17
N ASN A 28 5.45 23.52 -23.56
CA ASN A 28 5.60 23.65 -22.10
C ASN A 28 4.36 23.13 -21.36
N LEU A 29 3.14 23.37 -21.86
CA LEU A 29 1.92 22.76 -21.31
C LEU A 29 1.91 21.24 -21.44
N ILE A 30 2.39 20.69 -22.56
CA ILE A 30 2.55 19.24 -22.74
C ILE A 30 3.66 18.73 -21.83
N HIS A 31 4.74 19.47 -21.61
CA HIS A 31 5.85 19.10 -20.74
C HIS A 31 5.46 19.14 -19.26
N ASP A 32 4.70 20.15 -18.83
CA ASP A 32 4.15 20.27 -17.47
C ASP A 32 3.08 19.20 -17.20
N ASN A 33 2.27 18.84 -18.21
CA ASN A 33 1.31 17.73 -18.11
C ASN A 33 1.98 16.36 -18.24
N ASN A 34 3.12 16.27 -18.93
CA ASN A 34 4.06 15.16 -18.85
C ASN A 34 4.91 15.31 -17.59
N LYS A 35 4.25 15.40 -16.43
CA LYS A 35 4.72 14.60 -15.29
C LYS A 35 4.77 13.19 -15.82
N THR A 36 5.94 12.83 -16.34
CA THR A 36 6.35 11.46 -16.54
C THR A 36 5.95 10.81 -15.23
N PHE A 37 4.90 9.99 -15.28
CA PHE A 37 4.63 9.10 -14.16
C PHE A 37 5.95 8.35 -14.02
N GLN A 38 6.76 8.75 -13.04
CA GLN A 38 7.89 7.96 -12.60
C GLN A 38 7.21 6.72 -12.08
N LEU A 39 7.00 5.78 -12.99
CA LEU A 39 6.51 4.46 -12.70
C LEU A 39 7.66 3.84 -11.93
N GLU A 40 7.73 4.11 -10.62
CA GLU A 40 8.55 3.37 -9.69
C GLU A 40 7.99 1.95 -9.73
N ILE A 41 8.47 1.14 -10.67
CA ILE A 41 8.12 -0.28 -10.75
C ILE A 41 8.61 -0.87 -9.43
N PRO A 42 7.72 -1.23 -8.50
CA PRO A 42 8.13 -1.67 -7.19
C PRO A 42 8.62 -3.11 -7.35
N LEU A 43 9.94 -3.30 -7.34
CA LEU A 43 10.55 -4.61 -7.46
C LEU A 43 10.68 -5.25 -6.09
N GLU A 44 10.01 -6.39 -5.93
CA GLU A 44 10.18 -7.25 -4.77
C GLU A 44 11.62 -7.75 -4.67
N HIS A 45 12.21 -7.65 -3.48
CA HIS A 45 13.59 -8.08 -3.24
C HIS A 45 13.74 -8.73 -1.88
N ASN A 46 14.68 -9.68 -1.81
CA ASN A 46 15.04 -10.31 -0.55
C ASN A 46 15.62 -9.28 0.42
N THR A 47 15.21 -9.39 1.68
CA THR A 47 15.63 -8.48 2.74
C THR A 47 15.95 -9.24 4.02
N GLN A 48 16.81 -8.65 4.86
CA GLN A 48 17.02 -9.08 6.25
C GLN A 48 16.10 -8.36 7.23
N LEU A 49 15.31 -7.38 6.76
CA LEU A 49 14.34 -6.65 7.56
C LEU A 49 13.22 -7.60 8.03
N SER A 50 12.73 -7.34 9.24
CA SER A 50 11.59 -8.06 9.80
C SER A 50 10.26 -7.42 9.39
N PRO A 51 9.23 -8.19 9.01
CA PRO A 51 7.94 -7.64 8.62
C PRO A 51 7.14 -7.17 9.85
N VAL A 52 6.53 -5.99 9.74
CA VAL A 52 5.41 -5.54 10.57
C VAL A 52 4.15 -5.67 9.72
N PHE A 53 3.21 -6.48 10.17
CA PHE A 53 2.06 -6.87 9.35
C PHE A 53 0.86 -5.95 9.53
N PHE A 54 0.19 -5.66 8.42
CA PHE A 54 -1.02 -4.85 8.38
C PHE A 54 -2.08 -5.52 7.51
N ILE A 55 -3.36 -5.36 7.85
CA ILE A 55 -4.46 -5.70 6.96
C ILE A 55 -5.12 -4.40 6.51
N ALA A 56 -5.23 -4.21 5.19
CA ALA A 56 -5.98 -3.12 4.59
C ALA A 56 -7.26 -3.70 3.97
N LYS A 57 -8.41 -3.25 4.45
CA LYS A 57 -9.73 -3.68 3.96
C LYS A 57 -10.70 -2.53 4.10
N ASP A 58 -11.52 -2.31 3.08
CA ASP A 58 -12.40 -1.15 2.99
C ASP A 58 -11.57 0.15 3.18
N ASP A 59 -12.08 1.16 3.87
CA ASP A 59 -11.34 2.40 4.16
C ASP A 59 -10.44 2.29 5.41
N ARG A 60 -9.98 1.09 5.78
CA ARG A 60 -9.44 0.79 7.11
C ARG A 60 -8.17 -0.01 7.09
N ILE A 61 -7.39 0.16 8.15
CA ILE A 61 -6.09 -0.49 8.33
C ILE A 61 -6.00 -1.04 9.75
N LEU A 62 -5.70 -2.32 9.88
CA LEU A 62 -5.40 -2.94 11.17
C LEU A 62 -3.92 -3.30 11.22
N ALA A 63 -3.21 -2.82 12.23
CA ALA A 63 -1.88 -3.34 12.56
C ALA A 63 -2.02 -4.65 13.32
N LEU A 64 -1.29 -5.69 12.90
CA LEU A 64 -1.36 -6.99 13.55
C LEU A 64 -0.37 -7.05 14.71
N ASP A 65 -0.88 -7.34 15.91
CA ASP A 65 -0.08 -7.80 17.03
C ASP A 65 0.08 -9.32 16.91
N THR A 66 1.21 -9.74 16.34
CA THR A 66 1.48 -11.16 16.11
C THR A 66 1.50 -11.96 17.41
N ASP A 67 2.01 -11.40 18.50
CA ASP A 67 2.15 -12.13 19.76
C ASP A 67 0.76 -12.43 20.35
N THR A 68 -0.12 -11.44 20.36
CA THR A 68 -1.52 -11.61 20.79
C THR A 68 -2.27 -12.57 19.88
N ILE A 69 -2.16 -12.39 18.55
CA ILE A 69 -2.87 -13.22 17.56
C ILE A 69 -2.43 -14.69 17.65
N PHE A 70 -1.13 -14.97 17.71
CA PHE A 70 -0.62 -16.34 17.78
C PHE A 70 -0.91 -16.98 19.15
N SER A 71 -0.89 -16.21 20.23
CA SER A 71 -1.30 -16.70 21.55
C SER A 71 -2.77 -17.13 21.54
N ASN A 72 -3.66 -16.29 21.02
CA ASN A 72 -5.08 -16.59 20.92
C ASN A 72 -5.34 -17.78 19.98
N ALA A 73 -4.64 -17.84 18.85
CA ALA A 73 -4.72 -18.98 17.95
C ALA A 73 -4.28 -20.30 18.61
N THR A 74 -3.23 -20.25 19.44
CA THR A 74 -2.75 -21.42 20.18
C THR A 74 -3.79 -21.90 21.19
N LEU A 75 -4.44 -20.98 21.92
CA LEU A 75 -5.53 -21.31 22.83
C LEU A 75 -6.70 -21.99 22.10
N GLN A 76 -7.09 -21.46 20.94
CA GLN A 76 -8.14 -22.07 20.12
C GLN A 76 -7.73 -23.44 19.57
N ALA A 77 -6.46 -23.60 19.14
CA ALA A 77 -5.90 -24.87 18.69
C ALA A 77 -5.97 -25.95 19.78
N THR A 78 -5.55 -25.62 21.01
CA THR A 78 -5.60 -26.55 22.16
C THR A 78 -7.03 -26.91 22.57
N SER A 79 -7.99 -26.04 22.25
CA SER A 79 -9.43 -26.27 22.46
C SER A 79 -10.08 -27.11 21.35
N GLY A 80 -9.29 -27.62 20.39
CA GLY A 80 -9.75 -28.52 19.33
C GLY A 80 -10.05 -27.85 17.98
N ALA A 81 -9.82 -26.53 17.84
CA ALA A 81 -10.09 -25.82 16.60
C ALA A 81 -9.22 -26.32 15.42
N ALA A 82 -7.97 -26.73 15.70
CA ALA A 82 -7.03 -27.23 14.69
C ALA A 82 -7.55 -28.46 13.93
N GLY A 83 -8.22 -29.39 14.61
CA GLY A 83 -8.76 -30.61 13.99
C GLY A 83 -10.02 -30.38 13.15
N SER A 84 -10.72 -29.27 13.36
CA SER A 84 -12.02 -29.00 12.72
C SER A 84 -11.92 -28.27 11.38
N LYS A 85 -10.76 -27.68 11.04
CA LYS A 85 -10.55 -26.77 9.89
C LYS A 85 -11.58 -25.63 9.79
N ARG A 86 -12.25 -25.28 10.91
CA ARG A 86 -13.26 -24.21 10.98
C ARG A 86 -12.61 -22.87 11.25
N LEU A 87 -13.32 -21.81 10.89
CA LEU A 87 -13.01 -20.45 11.32
C LEU A 87 -13.26 -20.33 12.83
N PHE A 88 -12.34 -19.67 13.54
CA PHE A 88 -12.46 -19.36 14.95
C PHE A 88 -12.12 -17.88 15.21
N SER A 89 -12.63 -17.31 16.29
CA SER A 89 -12.28 -15.95 16.71
C SER A 89 -10.82 -15.91 17.17
N LEU A 90 -10.07 -14.91 16.70
CA LEU A 90 -8.75 -14.57 17.26
C LEU A 90 -8.84 -13.57 18.41
N ASP A 91 -10.06 -13.17 18.80
CA ASP A 91 -10.32 -12.18 19.84
C ASP A 91 -9.49 -10.90 19.66
N PHE A 92 -9.25 -10.55 18.39
CA PHE A 92 -8.42 -9.43 17.98
C PHE A 92 -9.17 -8.64 16.90
N HIS A 93 -9.86 -7.58 17.32
CA HIS A 93 -10.59 -6.65 16.44
C HIS A 93 -11.44 -7.34 15.35
N GLY A 94 -12.21 -8.37 15.69
CA GLY A 94 -13.09 -9.06 14.73
C GLY A 94 -12.38 -9.95 13.71
N LEU A 95 -11.06 -10.18 13.87
CA LEU A 95 -10.29 -11.06 13.01
C LEU A 95 -10.60 -12.54 13.32
N LEU A 96 -10.85 -13.31 12.26
CA LEU A 96 -11.02 -14.76 12.36
C LEU A 96 -9.77 -15.48 11.87
N GLY A 97 -9.45 -16.60 12.52
CA GLY A 97 -8.35 -17.49 12.18
C GLY A 97 -8.84 -18.81 11.60
N LYS A 98 -8.03 -19.41 10.75
CA LYS A 98 -8.11 -20.82 10.36
C LYS A 98 -6.72 -21.42 10.41
N ILE A 99 -6.57 -22.53 11.11
CA ILE A 99 -5.32 -23.29 11.11
C ILE A 99 -5.31 -24.20 9.88
N ASP A 100 -4.22 -24.16 9.14
CA ASP A 100 -4.03 -24.90 7.91
C ASP A 100 -2.61 -25.48 7.84
N ASP A 101 -2.49 -26.69 7.34
CA ASP A 101 -1.22 -27.43 7.34
C ASP A 101 -0.18 -26.80 6.39
N GLU A 102 -0.63 -26.09 5.34
CA GLU A 102 0.27 -25.45 4.37
C GLU A 102 0.66 -24.03 4.75
N ASN A 103 -0.28 -23.28 5.34
CA ASN A 103 -0.15 -21.85 5.57
C ASN A 103 0.09 -21.49 7.04
N GLY A 104 0.05 -22.47 7.95
CA GLY A 104 0.09 -22.26 9.40
C GLY A 104 -1.23 -21.67 9.88
N ILE A 105 -1.32 -20.34 9.85
CA ILE A 105 -2.57 -19.62 10.17
C ILE A 105 -2.97 -18.68 9.05
N SER A 106 -4.24 -18.78 8.65
CA SER A 106 -4.89 -17.86 7.72
C SER A 106 -5.87 -16.95 8.47
N PHE A 107 -5.93 -15.70 8.04
CA PHE A 107 -6.72 -14.62 8.63
C PHE A 107 -7.87 -14.22 7.71
N TYR A 108 -9.01 -13.93 8.31
CA TYR A 108 -10.22 -13.52 7.62
C TYR A 108 -10.83 -12.31 8.31
N ALA A 109 -10.75 -11.17 7.63
CA ALA A 109 -11.27 -9.89 8.08
C ALA A 109 -12.77 -9.75 7.75
N ARG A 110 -13.65 -10.33 8.59
CA ARG A 110 -15.11 -10.23 8.37
C ARG A 110 -15.68 -8.91 8.87
N ASP A 111 -15.33 -8.50 10.08
CA ASP A 111 -15.80 -7.26 10.69
C ASP A 111 -14.63 -6.27 10.85
N THR A 112 -14.78 -5.09 10.25
CA THR A 112 -13.77 -4.03 10.22
C THR A 112 -14.25 -2.77 10.95
N GLN A 113 -15.42 -2.78 11.59
CA GLN A 113 -16.06 -1.57 12.12
C GLN A 113 -15.20 -0.83 13.15
N ASP A 114 -14.47 -1.58 13.98
CA ASP A 114 -13.61 -1.05 15.04
C ASP A 114 -12.18 -0.72 14.56
N TRP A 115 -11.88 -0.93 13.28
CA TRP A 115 -10.54 -0.68 12.75
C TRP A 115 -10.35 0.82 12.46
N PRO A 116 -9.15 1.38 12.69
CA PRO A 116 -8.91 2.77 12.35
C PRO A 116 -8.97 2.97 10.84
N ARG A 117 -9.63 4.06 10.44
CA ARG A 117 -9.70 4.48 9.04
C ARG A 117 -8.36 5.01 8.57
N PHE A 118 -8.01 4.81 7.30
CA PHE A 118 -6.72 5.28 6.75
C PHE A 118 -6.54 6.80 6.90
N ASN A 119 -7.62 7.58 6.83
CA ASN A 119 -7.58 9.04 7.01
C ASN A 119 -7.08 9.48 8.40
N GLN A 120 -7.06 8.58 9.38
CA GLN A 120 -6.53 8.86 10.70
C GLN A 120 -5.00 9.05 10.67
N LEU A 121 -4.28 8.59 9.65
CA LEU A 121 -2.84 8.86 9.47
C LEU A 121 -2.51 10.36 9.45
N GLN A 122 -3.45 11.19 8.98
CA GLN A 122 -3.30 12.64 8.96
C GLN A 122 -3.48 13.28 10.33
N LYS A 123 -4.16 12.60 11.27
CA LYS A 123 -4.37 13.08 12.63
C LYS A 123 -3.13 12.81 13.48
N ARG A 124 -2.54 13.86 14.06
CA ARG A 124 -1.27 13.76 14.81
C ARG A 124 -1.33 12.79 16.00
N SER A 125 -2.49 12.61 16.61
CA SER A 125 -2.70 11.79 17.82
C SER A 125 -3.49 10.51 17.56
N SER A 126 -3.51 9.99 16.32
CA SER A 126 -4.15 8.70 16.07
C SER A 126 -3.22 7.55 16.40
N GLU A 127 -3.79 6.49 16.99
CA GLU A 127 -3.10 5.24 17.28
C GLU A 127 -2.47 4.64 16.02
N LEU A 128 -3.20 4.66 14.89
CA LEU A 128 -2.69 4.17 13.61
C LEU A 128 -1.41 4.90 13.17
N ARG A 129 -1.37 6.23 13.33
CA ARG A 129 -0.19 7.04 13.00
C ARG A 129 0.95 6.73 13.96
N GLU A 130 0.68 6.59 15.25
CA GLU A 130 1.67 6.23 16.26
C GLU A 130 2.30 4.86 15.96
N THR A 131 1.49 3.84 15.69
CA THR A 131 1.96 2.51 15.31
C THR A 131 2.84 2.55 14.07
N MET A 132 2.44 3.28 13.02
CA MET A 132 3.27 3.44 11.82
C MET A 132 4.51 4.33 12.06
N ASN A 133 4.48 5.22 13.05
CA ASN A 133 5.66 6.01 13.43
C ASN A 133 6.72 5.18 14.14
N ASN A 134 6.31 4.15 14.86
CA ASN A 134 7.19 3.33 15.69
C ASN A 134 7.96 2.26 14.89
N ILE A 135 7.71 2.13 13.58
CA ILE A 135 8.42 1.20 12.71
C ILE A 135 9.85 1.71 12.46
N ASP A 136 10.85 0.91 12.85
CA ASP A 136 12.27 1.20 12.61
C ASP A 136 12.64 0.77 11.18
N GLY A 137 12.68 1.72 10.23
CA GLY A 137 12.98 1.43 8.80
C GLY A 137 14.34 0.78 8.53
N GLN A 138 15.26 0.75 9.51
CA GLN A 138 16.56 0.07 9.40
C GLN A 138 16.49 -1.41 9.80
N LYS A 139 15.46 -1.82 10.56
CA LYS A 139 15.29 -3.19 11.06
C LYS A 139 14.00 -3.85 10.59
N GLN A 140 13.03 -3.04 10.18
CA GLN A 140 11.67 -3.43 9.89
C GLN A 140 11.20 -2.87 8.56
N PHE A 141 10.22 -3.54 7.98
CA PHE A 141 9.45 -3.06 6.84
C PHE A 141 7.97 -3.37 7.06
N ALA A 142 7.09 -2.58 6.47
CA ALA A 142 5.65 -2.81 6.58
C ALA A 142 5.17 -3.78 5.49
N TYR A 143 4.39 -4.78 5.85
CA TYR A 143 3.81 -5.73 4.89
C TYR A 143 2.29 -5.75 4.99
N PHE A 144 1.62 -5.45 3.87
CA PHE A 144 0.17 -5.27 3.83
C PHE A 144 -0.53 -6.44 3.15
N PHE A 145 -1.51 -7.02 3.83
CA PHE A 145 -2.52 -7.89 3.24
C PHE A 145 -3.68 -7.01 2.76
N VAL A 146 -3.89 -6.92 1.45
CA VAL A 146 -4.82 -5.96 0.84
C VAL A 146 -6.06 -6.70 0.33
N TYR A 147 -7.22 -6.45 0.97
CA TYR A 147 -8.51 -6.89 0.49
C TYR A 147 -9.06 -5.86 -0.49
N ASP A 148 -9.16 -6.23 -1.76
CA ASP A 148 -9.80 -5.39 -2.78
C ASP A 148 -11.16 -5.98 -3.13
N SER A 149 -12.23 -5.38 -2.61
CA SER A 149 -13.61 -5.76 -2.92
C SER A 149 -14.03 -5.03 -4.19
N SER A 150 -13.63 -5.55 -5.35
CA SER A 150 -13.98 -5.00 -6.66
C SER A 150 -15.39 -5.39 -7.12
N GLU A 151 -16.40 -5.37 -6.24
CA GLU A 151 -17.78 -5.72 -6.65
C GLU A 151 -18.48 -4.54 -7.34
N ASP A 152 -18.13 -3.28 -7.04
CA ASP A 152 -18.85 -2.11 -7.56
C ASP A 152 -17.99 -1.12 -8.38
N GLY A 153 -16.74 -1.46 -8.71
CA GLY A 153 -15.85 -0.60 -9.52
C GLY A 153 -15.50 0.75 -8.89
N ASN A 154 -15.96 1.02 -7.66
CA ASN A 154 -15.64 2.22 -6.91
C ASN A 154 -14.38 1.96 -6.06
N ILE A 155 -13.24 2.49 -6.52
CA ILE A 155 -11.94 2.33 -5.86
C ILE A 155 -11.81 3.26 -4.64
N SER A 156 -12.69 4.26 -4.53
CA SER A 156 -12.71 5.20 -3.41
C SER A 156 -13.25 4.51 -2.16
N GLY A 157 -12.43 4.40 -1.12
CA GLY A 157 -12.71 3.68 0.12
C GLY A 157 -12.39 2.18 0.06
N SER A 158 -11.59 1.72 -0.91
CA SER A 158 -11.16 0.31 -0.98
C SER A 158 -9.89 0.04 -0.16
N GLY A 159 -9.65 -1.24 0.17
CA GLY A 159 -8.44 -1.64 0.89
C GLY A 159 -7.16 -1.26 0.13
N PHE A 160 -7.23 -1.17 -1.19
CA PHE A 160 -6.11 -0.70 -2.01
C PHE A 160 -5.82 0.79 -1.81
N GLU A 161 -6.85 1.65 -1.70
CA GLU A 161 -6.64 3.06 -1.37
C GLU A 161 -6.05 3.21 0.03
N ALA A 162 -6.58 2.47 1.01
CA ALA A 162 -6.05 2.46 2.36
C ALA A 162 -4.55 2.08 2.39
N PHE A 163 -4.16 1.03 1.64
CA PHE A 163 -2.77 0.65 1.45
C PHE A 163 -1.93 1.77 0.81
N ARG A 164 -2.43 2.38 -0.26
CA ARG A 164 -1.69 3.43 -0.98
C ARG A 164 -1.39 4.63 -0.08
N GLU A 165 -2.37 5.10 0.69
CA GLU A 165 -2.19 6.21 1.63
C GLU A 165 -1.19 5.86 2.75
N ALA A 166 -1.26 4.63 3.29
CA ALA A 166 -0.29 4.16 4.27
C ALA A 166 1.12 4.04 3.70
N ARG A 167 1.25 3.56 2.47
CA ARG A 167 2.53 3.46 1.77
C ARG A 167 3.16 4.83 1.58
N GLU A 168 2.41 5.83 1.13
CA GLU A 168 2.92 7.20 0.97
C GLU A 168 3.37 7.80 2.31
N PHE A 169 2.62 7.54 3.39
CA PHE A 169 3.01 7.96 4.74
C PHE A 169 4.34 7.32 5.19
N LEU A 170 4.51 6.02 4.94
CA LEU A 170 5.73 5.26 5.27
C LEU A 170 6.91 5.64 4.37
N LYS A 171 6.66 6.02 3.11
CA LYS A 171 7.67 6.53 2.17
C LYS A 171 8.33 7.80 2.70
N GLY A 172 7.56 8.75 3.23
CA GLY A 172 8.11 9.92 3.92
C GLY A 172 8.95 9.56 5.16
N LYS A 173 8.77 8.34 5.67
CA LYS A 173 9.51 7.62 6.73
C LYS A 173 10.84 6.98 6.36
N SER A 174 11.15 6.85 5.07
CA SER A 174 12.15 5.88 4.58
C SER A 174 11.89 4.44 5.07
N VAL A 175 10.62 4.09 5.34
CA VAL A 175 10.24 2.73 5.71
C VAL A 175 9.83 1.97 4.46
N LYS A 176 10.48 0.82 4.21
CA LYS A 176 10.14 -0.05 3.09
C LYS A 176 8.75 -0.67 3.29
N SER A 177 8.05 -0.90 2.19
CA SER A 177 6.73 -1.54 2.21
C SER A 177 6.65 -2.68 1.19
N GLY A 178 5.95 -3.76 1.53
CA GLY A 178 5.51 -4.82 0.62
C GLY A 178 4.00 -5.04 0.77
N TRP A 179 3.40 -5.78 -0.16
CA TRP A 179 1.98 -6.08 -0.09
C TRP A 179 1.65 -7.40 -0.80
N GLN A 180 0.49 -7.96 -0.51
CA GLN A 180 -0.14 -9.00 -1.33
C GLN A 180 -1.66 -8.83 -1.38
N PRO A 181 -2.29 -9.15 -2.52
CA PRO A 181 -3.74 -9.18 -2.61
C PRO A 181 -4.30 -10.36 -1.82
N VAL A 182 -5.45 -10.16 -1.17
CA VAL A 182 -6.17 -11.20 -0.44
C VAL A 182 -7.47 -11.54 -1.16
N ASN A 183 -7.68 -12.82 -1.42
CA ASN A 183 -8.92 -13.33 -2.01
C ASN A 183 -9.27 -14.72 -1.43
N SER A 184 -10.30 -15.37 -1.97
CA SER A 184 -10.75 -16.69 -1.50
C SER A 184 -9.72 -17.81 -1.69
N GLU A 185 -8.84 -17.68 -2.69
CA GLU A 185 -7.81 -18.66 -3.02
C GLU A 185 -6.48 -18.37 -2.30
N ALA A 186 -6.20 -17.10 -2.03
CA ALA A 186 -5.02 -16.60 -1.33
C ALA A 186 -5.46 -15.77 -0.11
N PRO A 187 -5.84 -16.43 1.01
CA PRO A 187 -6.18 -15.71 2.24
C PRO A 187 -4.92 -15.07 2.84
N ALA A 188 -5.10 -14.00 3.61
CA ALA A 188 -4.02 -13.43 4.40
C ALA A 188 -3.44 -14.50 5.33
N ASN A 189 -2.12 -14.67 5.36
CA ASN A 189 -1.46 -15.66 6.19
C ASN A 189 -0.10 -15.15 6.70
N ILE A 190 0.24 -15.49 7.94
CA ILE A 190 1.60 -15.34 8.45
C ILE A 190 2.20 -16.74 8.51
N CYS A 191 2.98 -17.08 7.49
CA CYS A 191 3.64 -18.37 7.43
C CYS A 191 4.91 -18.36 8.29
N ASP A 192 5.23 -19.51 8.86
CA ASP A 192 6.54 -19.79 9.46
C ASP A 192 7.34 -20.63 8.46
N LYS A 193 8.62 -20.28 8.29
CA LYS A 193 9.59 -21.00 7.46
C LYS A 193 9.68 -22.49 7.81
N ARG A 194 9.28 -22.86 9.03
CA ARG A 194 9.17 -24.27 9.48
C ARG A 194 8.12 -25.05 8.70
N TYR A 195 7.06 -24.42 8.19
CA TYR A 195 5.97 -25.08 7.44
C TYR A 195 6.14 -24.98 5.92
N ARG A 196 6.69 -23.86 5.43
CA ARG A 196 7.03 -23.68 4.00
C ARG A 196 8.46 -23.16 3.85
N GLY A 197 9.34 -23.94 3.22
CA GLY A 197 10.70 -23.54 2.90
C GLY A 197 10.82 -22.29 2.00
N GLY A 198 9.73 -21.92 1.31
CA GLY A 198 9.61 -20.71 0.51
C GLY A 198 8.89 -19.54 1.18
N CYS A 199 8.59 -19.60 2.47
CA CYS A 199 7.92 -18.50 3.18
C CYS A 199 8.82 -17.27 3.27
N GLN A 200 8.53 -16.26 2.44
CA GLN A 200 9.25 -15.00 2.38
C GLN A 200 8.28 -13.85 2.17
N TYR A 201 8.43 -12.80 2.99
CA TYR A 201 7.76 -11.52 2.81
C TYR A 201 8.76 -10.56 2.19
N LEU A 202 8.41 -10.03 1.03
CA LEU A 202 9.31 -9.19 0.25
C LEU A 202 8.83 -7.74 0.27
N PRO A 203 9.68 -6.77 0.66
CA PRO A 203 9.41 -5.37 0.37
C PRO A 203 9.47 -5.15 -1.14
N SER A 204 8.51 -4.40 -1.67
CA SER A 204 8.46 -4.02 -3.09
C SER A 204 8.93 -2.58 -3.30
N TYR A 205 9.07 -1.80 -2.23
CA TYR A 205 9.65 -0.47 -2.26
C TYR A 205 11.08 -0.45 -1.68
N LEU A 206 12.00 0.15 -2.42
CA LEU A 206 13.30 0.59 -1.92
C LEU A 206 13.12 2.01 -1.39
N GLY A 207 13.05 2.19 -0.08
CA GLY A 207 13.27 3.52 0.50
C GLY A 207 14.62 4.02 0.02
N ASP A 208 14.67 5.23 -0.53
CA ASP A 208 15.94 5.86 -0.88
C ASP A 208 16.80 5.93 0.40
N GLY A 209 17.96 5.29 0.34
CA GLY A 209 18.92 5.18 1.43
C GLY A 209 19.80 6.41 1.60
#